data_AF-A0A8S0VN04-F1
#
_entry.id   AF-A0A8S0VN04-F1
#
_cell.length_a   1.000
_cell.length_b   1.000
_cell.length_c   1.000
_cell.angle_alpha   90.00
_cell.angle_beta   90.00
_cell.angle_gamma   90.00
#
_symmetry.space_group_name_H-M   'P 1'
#
loop_
_entity.id
_entity.type
_entity.pdbx_description
1 polymer ?
#
loop_
_entity_poly.entity_id
_entity_poly.type
_entity_poly.pdbx_seq_one_letter_code
_entity_poly.pdbx_strand_id
1 'polypeptide(L)'
;MAASSLAFKSLFKCPYPTEGNGFVTGNFPLVYGCKAAVLSSKKYLLSGKNFSLNCLKDKEMDVSASALADGIAECSNETEVMEMSFQGEPSVSTMLMNFGNEFDPYDALSTPLYQTATFKQPSAVEYGPYDYTRSGNPTRDTLERLLAKLDKADRALCFTSGMAALAAVTHLVGTGEEILAGDDMYGGSDRLLSQVIPKTGIVVKRVDTTNLLEVASAIGPWTKLVWLESPTNPRQQISDIR
;
A
#
# COMPACT_ATOMS: atom_id res chain seq x y z
N MET A 1 -16.99 32.91 15.92
CA MET A 1 -16.51 32.38 17.22
C MET A 1 -15.00 32.36 17.17
N ALA A 2 -14.33 32.96 18.17
CA ALA A 2 -12.95 33.44 18.10
C ALA A 2 -11.89 32.34 17.90
N ALA A 3 -10.88 32.64 17.07
CA ALA A 3 -9.66 31.85 16.94
C ALA A 3 -8.69 32.23 18.06
N SER A 4 -8.30 31.24 18.88
CA SER A 4 -7.23 31.36 19.88
C SER A 4 -6.03 30.53 19.41
N SER A 5 -4.93 31.22 19.17
CA SER A 5 -3.61 30.65 18.90
C SER A 5 -2.97 30.25 20.24
N LEU A 6 -2.75 28.94 20.44
CA LEU A 6 -1.93 28.42 21.52
C LEU A 6 -0.64 27.84 20.92
N ALA A 7 0.45 28.56 21.11
CA ALA A 7 1.80 28.15 20.74
C ALA A 7 2.27 27.02 21.67
N PHE A 8 2.54 25.84 21.11
CA PHE A 8 3.17 24.73 21.83
C PHE A 8 4.68 24.99 21.99
N LYS A 9 5.13 25.18 23.23
CA LYS A 9 6.56 25.22 23.58
C LYS A 9 7.12 23.80 23.51
N SER A 10 8.15 23.61 22.70
CA SER A 10 8.95 22.39 22.63
C SER A 10 9.63 22.11 23.98
N LEU A 11 9.33 20.94 24.56
CA LEU A 11 9.99 20.36 25.72
C LEU A 11 10.89 19.22 25.24
N PHE A 12 12.05 19.55 24.69
CA PHE A 12 13.16 18.61 24.55
C PHE A 12 14.45 19.29 24.99
N LYS A 13 14.91 18.96 26.20
CA LYS A 13 16.25 19.30 26.71
C LYS A 13 17.22 18.21 26.21
N CYS A 14 18.23 18.62 25.45
CA CYS A 14 19.39 17.77 25.15
C CYS A 14 20.34 17.79 26.36
N PRO A 15 20.92 16.65 26.78
CA PRO A 15 21.90 16.62 27.87
C PRO A 15 23.32 16.93 27.33
N TYR A 16 24.12 17.61 28.15
CA TYR A 16 25.57 17.89 28.06
C TYR A 16 26.01 19.30 27.62
N PRO A 17 27.10 19.83 28.22
CA PRO A 17 27.23 21.24 28.57
C PRO A 17 27.94 22.09 27.50
N THR A 18 27.61 23.38 27.49
CA THR A 18 28.26 24.43 26.72
C THR A 18 29.44 25.03 27.48
N GLU A 19 30.63 25.00 26.88
CA GLU A 19 31.71 25.94 27.19
C GLU A 19 32.34 26.45 25.89
N GLY A 20 32.66 27.77 25.85
CA GLY A 20 33.72 28.31 25.01
C GLY A 20 33.30 29.29 23.91
N ASN A 21 33.47 30.58 24.19
CA ASN A 21 33.52 31.67 23.21
C ASN A 21 34.60 31.42 22.14
N GLY A 22 34.28 31.69 20.87
CA GLY A 22 35.26 31.73 19.78
C GLY A 22 34.71 32.40 18.52
N PHE A 23 35.14 33.63 18.29
CA PHE A 23 34.89 34.42 17.08
C PHE A 23 35.73 33.85 15.93
N VAL A 24 35.12 33.40 14.82
CA VAL A 24 35.83 33.23 13.54
C VAL A 24 34.90 33.59 12.37
N THR A 25 35.28 34.65 11.66
CA THR A 25 34.77 35.08 10.36
C THR A 25 35.20 34.11 9.26
N GLY A 26 34.30 33.74 8.34
CA GLY A 26 34.64 32.96 7.15
C GLY A 26 33.59 33.04 6.05
N ASN A 27 33.95 33.69 4.94
CA ASN A 27 33.18 33.83 3.71
C ASN A 27 32.84 32.49 3.06
N PHE A 28 31.60 32.33 2.57
CA PHE A 28 31.21 31.29 1.63
C PHE A 28 31.38 31.76 0.18
N PRO A 29 32.13 31.06 -0.69
CA PRO A 29 31.98 31.20 -2.12
C PRO A 29 31.11 30.08 -2.69
N LEU A 30 30.11 30.53 -3.45
CA LEU A 30 29.37 29.79 -4.46
C LEU A 30 30.27 29.46 -5.67
N VAL A 31 29.89 28.38 -6.37
CA VAL A 31 30.31 27.94 -7.72
C VAL A 31 31.60 27.12 -7.80
N TYR A 32 31.52 25.94 -8.43
CA TYR A 32 32.40 25.34 -9.46
C TYR A 32 31.81 23.93 -9.74
N GLY A 33 31.51 23.47 -10.95
CA GLY A 33 32.15 23.69 -12.24
C GLY A 33 32.53 22.30 -12.79
N CYS A 34 31.84 21.83 -13.84
CA CYS A 34 32.18 20.61 -14.56
C CYS A 34 33.64 20.66 -15.07
N LYS A 35 34.43 19.61 -14.79
CA LYS A 35 35.66 19.31 -15.53
C LYS A 35 35.69 17.83 -15.90
N ALA A 36 35.85 17.60 -17.20
CA ALA A 36 36.15 16.31 -17.78
C ALA A 36 37.48 15.75 -17.26
N ALA A 37 37.51 14.46 -16.94
CA ALA A 37 38.73 13.73 -16.64
C ALA A 37 38.90 12.55 -17.60
N VAL A 38 40.15 12.44 -18.07
CA VAL A 38 40.68 11.62 -19.15
C VAL A 38 40.78 10.13 -18.78
N LEU A 39 40.62 9.27 -19.79
CA LEU A 39 40.80 7.82 -19.80
C LEU A 39 42.06 7.33 -19.06
N SER A 40 41.90 6.28 -18.26
CA SER A 40 42.98 5.35 -17.91
C SER A 40 42.46 3.91 -17.92
N SER A 41 43.14 3.08 -18.71
CA SER A 41 42.80 1.72 -19.08
C SER A 41 42.95 0.73 -17.92
N LYS A 42 41.86 0.07 -17.51
CA LYS A 42 41.91 -1.22 -16.80
C LYS A 42 40.90 -2.19 -17.40
N LYS A 43 41.41 -3.21 -18.07
CA LYS A 43 40.64 -4.38 -18.54
C LYS A 43 40.19 -5.18 -17.31
N TYR A 44 38.89 -5.19 -17.04
CA TYR A 44 38.27 -6.20 -16.18
C TYR A 44 37.55 -7.19 -17.09
N LEU A 45 37.97 -8.45 -17.01
CA LEU A 45 37.41 -9.58 -17.73
C LEU A 45 36.12 -10.00 -17.02
N LEU A 46 34.97 -9.51 -17.47
CA LEU A 46 33.67 -9.98 -17.01
C LEU A 46 33.13 -10.99 -18.03
N SER A 47 33.09 -12.26 -17.63
CA SER A 47 32.42 -13.34 -18.36
C SER A 47 30.91 -13.07 -18.32
N GLY A 48 30.39 -12.45 -19.38
CA GLY A 48 28.97 -12.21 -19.56
C GLY A 48 28.26 -13.47 -20.01
N LYS A 49 27.36 -14.00 -19.18
CA LYS A 49 26.31 -14.90 -19.66
C LYS A 49 25.46 -14.11 -20.66
N ASN A 50 25.39 -14.59 -21.90
CA ASN A 50 24.60 -13.97 -22.96
C ASN A 50 23.12 -13.94 -22.57
N PHE A 51 22.60 -12.75 -22.29
CA PHE A 51 21.17 -12.51 -22.20
C PHE A 51 20.65 -12.29 -23.63
N SER A 52 19.86 -13.21 -24.18
CA SER A 52 19.25 -13.04 -25.51
C SER A 52 17.85 -12.45 -25.36
N LEU A 53 17.68 -11.20 -25.78
CA LEU A 53 16.38 -10.58 -25.95
C LEU A 53 15.80 -11.03 -27.30
N ASN A 54 14.78 -11.90 -27.28
CA ASN A 54 14.05 -12.27 -28.49
C ASN A 54 12.95 -11.24 -28.75
N CYS A 55 13.32 -10.07 -29.28
CA CYS A 55 12.37 -9.22 -29.98
C CYS A 55 12.25 -9.72 -31.42
N LEU A 56 11.08 -10.27 -31.76
CA LEU A 56 10.75 -10.65 -33.13
C LEU A 56 10.77 -9.42 -34.04
N LYS A 57 11.34 -9.64 -35.24
CA LYS A 57 11.83 -8.70 -36.23
C LYS A 57 10.77 -7.74 -36.81
N ASP A 58 11.23 -6.51 -37.01
CA ASP A 58 11.10 -5.65 -38.20
C ASP A 58 9.75 -5.62 -38.93
N LYS A 59 8.93 -4.63 -38.58
CA LYS A 59 8.15 -3.89 -39.58
C LYS A 59 8.74 -2.49 -39.67
N GLU A 60 9.17 -2.09 -40.86
CA GLU A 60 9.57 -0.72 -41.16
C GLU A 60 8.42 0.22 -40.79
N MET A 61 8.74 1.21 -39.96
CA MET A 61 7.82 2.26 -39.56
C MET A 61 7.93 3.37 -40.60
N ASP A 62 6.99 3.41 -41.55
CA ASP A 62 6.87 4.53 -42.49
C ASP A 62 6.30 5.75 -41.75
N VAL A 63 7.12 6.79 -41.63
CA VAL A 63 6.80 8.07 -40.95
C VAL A 63 6.57 9.20 -41.96
N SER A 64 6.05 8.88 -43.15
CA SER A 64 5.60 9.90 -44.10
C SER A 64 4.23 10.47 -43.70
N ALA A 65 4.26 11.49 -42.86
CA ALA A 65 3.15 12.42 -42.74
C ALA A 65 2.89 13.07 -44.10
N SER A 66 1.71 12.82 -44.69
CA SER A 66 1.14 13.74 -45.67
C SER A 66 -0.33 13.98 -45.35
N ALA A 67 -0.59 15.22 -44.93
CA ALA A 67 -1.91 15.80 -44.99
C ALA A 67 -2.28 15.99 -46.45
N LEU A 68 -3.40 15.42 -46.89
CA LEU A 68 -4.22 15.98 -47.97
C LEU A 68 -5.61 15.33 -47.94
N ALA A 69 -6.60 16.19 -47.83
CA ALA A 69 -8.03 15.86 -47.92
C ALA A 69 -8.42 15.49 -49.36
N ASP A 70 -9.34 14.54 -49.47
CA ASP A 70 -10.55 14.55 -50.33
C ASP A 70 -10.87 13.15 -50.86
N GLY A 71 -12.14 12.75 -50.72
CA GLY A 71 -12.69 11.60 -51.46
C GLY A 71 -13.70 10.77 -50.68
N ILE A 72 -14.98 11.11 -50.83
CA ILE A 72 -16.13 10.30 -50.42
C ILE A 72 -16.13 8.98 -51.20
N ALA A 73 -16.23 7.85 -50.49
CA ALA A 73 -16.92 6.65 -50.97
C ALA A 73 -17.35 5.80 -49.76
N GLU A 74 -18.66 5.74 -49.51
CA GLU A 74 -19.29 4.77 -48.62
C GLU A 74 -18.98 3.34 -49.09
N CYS A 75 -18.58 2.48 -48.17
CA CYS A 75 -18.95 1.06 -48.17
C CYS A 75 -18.84 0.54 -46.74
N SER A 76 -20.00 0.44 -46.11
CA SER A 76 -20.27 -0.34 -44.91
C SER A 76 -19.64 -1.73 -44.97
N ASN A 77 -18.92 -2.11 -43.92
CA ASN A 77 -18.94 -3.45 -43.37
C ASN A 77 -18.60 -3.35 -41.88
N GLU A 78 -19.63 -3.63 -41.09
CA GLU A 78 -19.64 -4.14 -39.72
C GLU A 78 -18.30 -4.03 -38.98
N THR A 79 -18.21 -3.01 -38.13
CA THR A 79 -17.26 -2.99 -37.01
C THR A 79 -17.74 -4.03 -36.00
N GLU A 80 -17.50 -5.31 -36.27
CA GLU A 80 -17.37 -6.28 -35.21
C GLU A 80 -16.10 -5.92 -34.44
N VAL A 81 -16.27 -5.09 -33.40
CA VAL A 81 -15.33 -5.05 -32.29
C VAL A 81 -15.40 -6.46 -31.71
N MET A 82 -14.54 -7.33 -32.20
CA MET A 82 -14.38 -8.67 -31.65
C MET A 82 -13.85 -8.44 -30.23
N GLU A 83 -14.76 -8.41 -29.26
CA GLU A 83 -14.44 -8.54 -27.84
C GLU A 83 -13.73 -9.88 -27.70
N MET A 84 -12.41 -9.83 -27.84
CA MET A 84 -11.55 -10.97 -27.67
C MET A 84 -11.58 -11.26 -26.18
N SER A 85 -12.56 -12.08 -25.77
CA SER A 85 -12.75 -12.51 -24.39
C SER A 85 -11.48 -13.24 -23.97
N PHE A 86 -10.60 -12.55 -23.26
CA PHE A 86 -9.39 -13.13 -22.70
C PHE A 86 -9.84 -14.10 -21.60
N GLN A 87 -9.84 -15.40 -21.87
CA GLN A 87 -10.42 -16.44 -21.01
C GLN A 87 -9.55 -16.79 -19.77
N GLY A 88 -8.58 -15.96 -19.40
CA GLY A 88 -7.69 -16.21 -18.26
C GLY A 88 -7.68 -15.05 -17.26
N GLU A 89 -7.55 -15.37 -15.97
CA GLU A 89 -7.25 -14.35 -14.96
C GLU A 89 -5.96 -13.62 -15.36
N PRO A 90 -5.95 -12.28 -15.43
CA PRO A 90 -4.75 -11.52 -15.75
C PRO A 90 -3.66 -11.75 -14.70
N SER A 91 -2.39 -11.64 -15.10
CA SER A 91 -1.27 -11.74 -14.16
C SER A 91 -1.33 -10.63 -13.08
N VAL A 92 -0.74 -10.87 -11.91
CA VAL A 92 -0.66 -9.85 -10.83
C VAL A 92 -0.04 -8.55 -11.33
N SER A 93 1.04 -8.62 -12.10
CA SER A 93 1.68 -7.44 -12.68
C SER A 93 0.74 -6.67 -13.62
N THR A 94 -0.05 -7.39 -14.41
CA THR A 94 -1.07 -6.79 -15.29
C THR A 94 -2.16 -6.11 -14.47
N MET A 95 -2.63 -6.74 -13.38
CA MET A 95 -3.64 -6.17 -12.48
C MET A 95 -3.14 -4.90 -11.81
N LEU A 96 -1.89 -4.88 -11.34
CA LEU A 96 -1.30 -3.70 -10.69
C LEU A 96 -1.16 -2.51 -11.65
N MET A 97 -0.78 -2.76 -12.91
CA MET A 97 -0.56 -1.69 -13.89
C MET A 97 -1.83 -1.19 -14.58
N ASN A 98 -2.86 -2.03 -14.69
CA ASN A 98 -4.09 -1.72 -15.44
C ASN A 98 -5.33 -1.66 -14.53
N PHE A 99 -5.17 -1.36 -13.25
CA PHE A 99 -6.31 -1.24 -12.35
C PHE A 99 -7.15 -0.02 -12.75
N GLY A 100 -8.36 -0.29 -13.26
CA GLY A 100 -9.25 0.74 -13.80
C GLY A 100 -9.90 1.60 -12.72
N ASN A 101 -10.04 2.89 -13.03
CA ASN A 101 -10.70 3.88 -12.19
C ASN A 101 -12.12 4.18 -12.71
N GLU A 102 -13.00 3.16 -12.70
CA GLU A 102 -14.32 3.17 -13.37
C GLU A 102 -15.30 4.26 -12.88
N PHE A 103 -15.02 4.88 -11.73
CA PHE A 103 -15.92 5.88 -11.12
C PHE A 103 -15.51 7.33 -11.41
N ASP A 104 -14.37 7.57 -12.07
CA ASP A 104 -13.94 8.94 -12.36
C ASP A 104 -14.69 9.53 -13.55
N PRO A 105 -15.39 10.66 -13.39
CA PRO A 105 -16.22 11.23 -14.45
C PRO A 105 -15.43 11.83 -15.62
N TYR A 106 -14.10 11.84 -15.56
CA TYR A 106 -13.21 12.44 -16.55
C TYR A 106 -12.27 11.42 -17.21
N ASP A 107 -12.43 10.14 -16.94
CA ASP A 107 -11.61 9.04 -17.48
C ASP A 107 -10.09 9.27 -17.29
N ALA A 108 -9.69 9.82 -16.14
CA ALA A 108 -8.29 10.03 -15.83
C ALA A 108 -7.55 8.68 -15.75
N LEU A 109 -6.43 8.58 -16.50
CA LEU A 109 -5.60 7.35 -16.53
C LEU A 109 -5.06 6.95 -15.16
N SER A 110 -4.77 7.94 -14.31
CA SER A 110 -4.35 7.72 -12.92
C SER A 110 -5.44 8.21 -11.99
N THR A 111 -5.68 7.49 -10.90
CA THR A 111 -6.67 7.89 -9.90
C THR A 111 -6.31 9.26 -9.29
N PRO A 112 -7.19 10.27 -9.39
CA PRO A 112 -6.97 11.56 -8.76
C PRO A 112 -6.87 11.46 -7.24
N LEU A 113 -6.14 12.40 -6.63
CA LEU A 113 -6.05 12.52 -5.17
C LEU A 113 -7.20 13.38 -4.63
N TYR A 114 -8.15 12.76 -3.96
CA TYR A 114 -9.30 13.43 -3.33
C TYR A 114 -8.93 13.93 -1.93
N GLN A 115 -8.24 15.06 -1.88
CA GLN A 115 -7.82 15.73 -0.63
C GLN A 115 -8.90 16.68 -0.09
N THR A 116 -10.11 16.16 0.11
CA THR A 116 -11.23 16.87 0.71
C THR A 116 -11.76 16.11 1.93
N ALA A 117 -12.40 16.83 2.85
CA ALA A 117 -13.06 16.23 4.00
C ALA A 117 -14.50 15.80 3.71
N THR A 118 -15.24 16.54 2.88
CA THR A 118 -16.66 16.30 2.61
C THR A 118 -16.98 16.39 1.12
N PHE A 119 -18.09 15.77 0.74
CA PHE A 119 -18.59 15.69 -0.62
C PHE A 119 -20.01 16.24 -0.70
N LYS A 120 -20.31 16.93 -1.79
CA LYS A 120 -21.64 17.51 -2.02
C LYS A 120 -22.69 16.39 -2.11
N GLN A 121 -23.74 16.48 -1.30
CA GLN A 121 -24.87 15.56 -1.36
C GLN A 121 -25.87 15.95 -2.46
N PRO A 122 -26.56 14.99 -3.10
CA PRO A 122 -27.60 15.27 -4.10
C PRO A 122 -28.75 16.13 -3.53
N SER A 123 -29.19 15.81 -2.32
CA SER A 123 -30.25 16.54 -1.60
C SER A 123 -30.07 16.40 -0.08
N ALA A 124 -31.00 16.93 0.71
CA ALA A 124 -30.98 16.79 2.17
C ALA A 124 -31.43 15.40 2.66
N VAL A 125 -32.02 14.57 1.78
CA VAL A 125 -32.60 13.25 2.11
C VAL A 125 -31.99 12.10 1.31
N GLU A 126 -31.17 12.40 0.32
CA GLU A 126 -30.47 11.43 -0.51
C GLU A 126 -28.96 11.54 -0.29
N TYR A 127 -28.29 10.40 -0.25
CA TYR A 127 -26.85 10.33 -0.03
C TYR A 127 -26.13 9.97 -1.31
N GLY A 128 -25.06 10.71 -1.60
CA GLY A 128 -24.10 10.34 -2.63
C GLY A 128 -23.27 9.13 -2.21
N PRO A 129 -22.37 8.64 -3.09
CA PRO A 129 -21.47 7.54 -2.76
C PRO A 129 -20.48 7.88 -1.63
N TYR A 130 -20.19 9.17 -1.45
CA TYR A 130 -19.31 9.68 -0.41
C TYR A 130 -19.97 10.85 0.32
N ASP A 131 -19.80 10.91 1.63
CA ASP A 131 -20.27 12.00 2.50
C ASP A 131 -19.10 12.71 3.19
N TYR A 132 -18.25 11.91 3.82
CA TYR A 132 -17.13 12.33 4.65
C TYR A 132 -15.95 11.37 4.48
N THR A 133 -14.77 11.92 4.24
CA THR A 133 -13.56 11.21 3.82
C THR A 133 -13.13 10.06 4.76
N ARG A 134 -13.43 10.19 6.05
CA ARG A 134 -13.17 9.12 7.03
C ARG A 134 -14.01 7.88 6.75
N SER A 135 -15.27 8.06 6.37
CA SER A 135 -16.22 6.98 6.05
C SER A 135 -15.89 6.35 4.70
N GLY A 136 -15.66 7.18 3.68
CA GLY A 136 -15.35 6.76 2.31
C GLY A 136 -14.58 7.83 1.56
N ASN A 137 -13.60 7.45 0.75
CA ASN A 137 -12.82 8.40 -0.05
C ASN A 137 -12.44 7.76 -1.39
N PRO A 138 -12.71 8.41 -2.54
CA PRO A 138 -12.48 7.78 -3.84
C PRO A 138 -11.04 7.27 -4.05
N THR A 139 -10.03 8.01 -3.58
CA THR A 139 -8.63 7.58 -3.68
C THR A 139 -8.35 6.33 -2.84
N ARG A 140 -8.91 6.26 -1.62
CA ARG A 140 -8.75 5.09 -0.73
C ARG A 140 -9.53 3.89 -1.26
N ASP A 141 -10.75 4.10 -1.74
CA ASP A 141 -11.62 3.05 -2.26
C ASP A 141 -10.98 2.36 -3.48
N THR A 142 -10.27 3.08 -4.36
CA THR A 142 -9.45 2.47 -5.42
C THR A 142 -8.42 1.51 -4.85
N LEU A 143 -7.65 1.93 -3.84
CA LEU A 143 -6.63 1.09 -3.22
C LEU A 143 -7.25 -0.15 -2.55
N GLU A 144 -8.35 0.04 -1.81
CA GLU A 144 -9.06 -1.05 -1.15
C GLU A 144 -9.61 -2.07 -2.15
N ARG A 145 -10.19 -1.63 -3.28
CA ARG A 145 -10.66 -2.54 -4.34
C ARG A 145 -9.50 -3.30 -5.00
N LEU A 146 -8.37 -2.64 -5.24
CA LEU A 146 -7.19 -3.31 -5.80
C LEU A 146 -6.64 -4.37 -4.83
N LEU A 147 -6.48 -4.03 -3.55
CA LEU A 147 -6.01 -4.99 -2.52
C LEU A 147 -6.98 -6.17 -2.37
N ALA A 148 -8.28 -5.92 -2.31
CA ALA A 148 -9.29 -6.97 -2.25
C ALA A 148 -9.17 -7.93 -3.45
N LYS A 149 -8.97 -7.39 -4.66
CA LYS A 149 -8.76 -8.20 -5.86
C LYS A 149 -7.48 -9.03 -5.81
N LEU A 150 -6.38 -8.47 -5.32
CA LEU A 150 -5.10 -9.17 -5.20
C LEU A 150 -5.16 -10.33 -4.19
N ASP A 151 -5.81 -10.10 -3.05
CA ASP A 151 -5.95 -11.09 -1.98
C ASP A 151 -7.13 -12.05 -2.21
N LYS A 152 -7.86 -11.91 -3.33
CA LYS A 152 -9.08 -12.67 -3.65
C LYS A 152 -10.13 -12.57 -2.53
N ALA A 153 -10.24 -11.41 -1.92
CA ALA A 153 -11.17 -11.08 -0.85
C ALA A 153 -12.37 -10.27 -1.36
N ASP A 154 -13.49 -10.33 -0.64
CA ASP A 154 -14.69 -9.52 -0.97
C ASP A 154 -14.43 -8.02 -0.75
N ARG A 155 -13.62 -7.68 0.26
CA ARG A 155 -13.32 -6.31 0.69
C ARG A 155 -11.91 -6.24 1.29
N ALA A 156 -11.28 -5.08 1.19
CA ALA A 156 -10.13 -4.68 1.97
C ALA A 156 -10.44 -3.35 2.67
N LEU A 157 -9.74 -3.07 3.77
CA LEU A 157 -9.90 -1.86 4.56
C LEU A 157 -8.52 -1.27 4.82
N CYS A 158 -8.31 -0.02 4.43
CA CYS A 158 -7.04 0.67 4.61
C CYS A 158 -7.01 1.46 5.92
N PHE A 159 -5.94 1.26 6.69
CA PHE A 159 -5.70 1.94 7.97
C PHE A 159 -4.42 2.79 7.90
N THR A 160 -4.25 3.69 8.86
CA THR A 160 -3.08 4.58 8.95
C THR A 160 -1.76 3.85 9.26
N SER A 161 -1.85 2.62 9.80
CA SER A 161 -0.71 1.73 10.02
C SER A 161 -1.17 0.29 10.19
N GLY A 162 -0.24 -0.67 10.10
CA GLY A 162 -0.51 -2.06 10.47
C GLY A 162 -1.04 -2.19 11.90
N MET A 163 -0.45 -1.47 12.87
CA MET A 163 -0.93 -1.50 14.25
C MET A 163 -2.36 -0.97 14.42
N ALA A 164 -2.78 0.02 13.63
CA ALA A 164 -4.15 0.51 13.64
C ALA A 164 -5.13 -0.54 13.09
N ALA A 165 -4.74 -1.26 12.02
CA ALA A 165 -5.52 -2.39 11.52
C ALA A 165 -5.64 -3.51 12.56
N LEU A 166 -4.52 -3.89 13.19
CA LEU A 166 -4.48 -4.92 14.22
C LEU A 166 -5.34 -4.54 15.44
N ALA A 167 -5.25 -3.29 15.91
CA ALA A 167 -6.13 -2.81 16.99
C ALA A 167 -7.61 -2.82 16.59
N ALA A 168 -7.95 -2.46 15.35
CA ALA A 168 -9.32 -2.56 14.86
C ALA A 168 -9.84 -4.01 14.87
N VAL A 169 -9.01 -4.98 14.47
CA VAL A 169 -9.38 -6.41 14.52
C VAL A 169 -9.65 -6.87 15.94
N THR A 170 -8.86 -6.42 16.93
CA THR A 170 -9.10 -6.79 18.34
C THR A 170 -10.43 -6.27 18.89
N HIS A 171 -11.02 -5.21 18.30
CA HIS A 171 -12.33 -4.70 18.71
C HIS A 171 -13.50 -5.58 18.27
N LEU A 172 -13.26 -6.62 17.46
CA LEU A 172 -14.24 -7.65 17.15
C LEU A 172 -14.47 -8.64 18.30
N VAL A 173 -13.57 -8.66 19.29
CA VAL A 173 -13.62 -9.56 20.44
C VAL A 173 -14.14 -8.80 21.66
N GLY A 174 -15.13 -9.38 22.33
CA GLY A 174 -15.80 -8.80 23.49
C GLY A 174 -15.10 -9.07 24.81
N THR A 175 -15.45 -8.29 25.84
CA THR A 175 -15.01 -8.52 27.22
C THR A 175 -15.41 -9.92 27.70
N GLY A 176 -14.47 -10.64 28.32
CA GLY A 176 -14.64 -12.02 28.77
C GLY A 176 -14.43 -13.07 27.67
N GLU A 177 -14.30 -12.66 26.42
CA GLU A 177 -13.93 -13.54 25.31
C GLU A 177 -12.41 -13.65 25.16
N GLU A 178 -11.98 -14.55 24.29
CA GLU A 178 -10.59 -14.98 24.22
C GLU A 178 -9.99 -14.87 22.80
N ILE A 179 -8.75 -14.39 22.77
CA ILE A 179 -7.85 -14.43 21.61
C ILE A 179 -6.79 -15.50 21.86
N LEU A 180 -6.67 -16.45 20.94
CA LEU A 180 -5.57 -17.41 20.91
C LEU A 180 -4.51 -16.89 19.95
N ALA A 181 -3.32 -16.55 20.44
CA ALA A 181 -2.28 -15.90 19.64
C ALA A 181 -0.98 -16.72 19.62
N GLY A 182 -0.23 -16.65 18.52
CA GLY A 182 1.10 -17.24 18.43
C GLY A 182 2.05 -16.81 19.56
N ASP A 183 2.93 -17.70 19.97
CA ASP A 183 3.99 -17.41 20.94
C ASP A 183 5.14 -16.58 20.32
N ASP A 184 5.27 -16.63 18.99
CA ASP A 184 6.29 -15.92 18.21
C ASP A 184 5.65 -15.09 17.09
N MET A 185 5.79 -13.77 17.19
CA MET A 185 5.20 -12.80 16.26
C MET A 185 5.90 -11.45 16.38
N TYR A 186 5.58 -10.52 15.47
CA TYR A 186 6.03 -9.14 15.55
C TYR A 186 5.82 -8.53 16.96
N GLY A 187 6.89 -7.96 17.53
CA GLY A 187 6.88 -7.45 18.90
C GLY A 187 5.88 -6.31 19.17
N GLY A 188 5.43 -5.58 18.15
CA GLY A 188 4.34 -4.61 18.30
C GLY A 188 2.98 -5.29 18.51
N SER A 189 2.72 -6.38 17.77
CA SER A 189 1.53 -7.22 17.95
C SER A 189 1.54 -7.87 19.32
N ASP A 190 2.70 -8.41 19.73
CA ASP A 190 2.88 -8.99 21.07
C ASP A 190 2.55 -7.99 22.19
N ARG A 191 3.07 -6.75 22.08
CA ARG A 191 2.82 -5.69 23.08
C ARG A 191 1.36 -5.27 23.13
N LEU A 192 0.69 -5.19 21.97
CA LEU A 192 -0.75 -4.92 21.90
C LEU A 192 -1.52 -6.00 22.69
N LEU A 193 -1.26 -7.27 22.37
CA LEU A 193 -1.97 -8.41 22.94
C LEU A 193 -1.60 -8.71 24.40
N SER A 194 -0.39 -8.38 24.86
CA SER A 194 0.03 -8.65 26.25
C SER A 194 -0.23 -7.49 27.22
N GLN A 195 -0.24 -6.23 26.75
CA GLN A 195 -0.26 -5.07 27.65
C GLN A 195 -1.46 -4.13 27.47
N VAL A 196 -2.11 -4.15 26.31
CA VAL A 196 -3.23 -3.24 26.00
C VAL A 196 -4.54 -3.99 26.05
N ILE A 197 -4.67 -5.05 25.27
CA ILE A 197 -5.92 -5.81 25.13
C ILE A 197 -6.41 -6.44 26.45
N PRO A 198 -5.56 -7.00 27.34
CA PRO A 198 -6.05 -7.57 28.60
C PRO A 198 -6.75 -6.55 29.52
N LYS A 199 -6.50 -5.25 29.34
CA LYS A 199 -7.14 -4.18 30.13
C LYS A 199 -8.61 -3.97 29.78
N THR A 200 -9.07 -4.45 28.63
CA THR A 200 -10.50 -4.43 28.24
C THR A 200 -11.25 -5.67 28.74
N GLY A 201 -10.57 -6.56 29.48
CA GLY A 201 -11.13 -7.81 30.00
C GLY A 201 -11.17 -8.94 28.97
N ILE A 202 -10.49 -8.80 27.83
CA ILE A 202 -10.27 -9.89 26.87
C ILE A 202 -9.13 -10.77 27.38
N VAL A 203 -9.31 -12.09 27.31
CA VAL A 203 -8.27 -13.07 27.68
C VAL A 203 -7.39 -13.34 26.45
N VAL A 204 -6.07 -13.31 26.63
CA VAL A 204 -5.13 -13.67 25.56
C VAL A 204 -4.36 -14.92 25.98
N LYS A 205 -4.52 -16.00 25.22
CA LYS A 205 -3.72 -17.23 25.37
C LYS A 205 -2.61 -17.25 24.33
N ARG A 206 -1.46 -17.83 24.69
CA ARG A 206 -0.33 -18.06 23.78
C ARG A 206 -0.18 -19.53 23.45
N VAL A 207 0.16 -19.82 22.21
CA VAL A 207 0.30 -21.18 21.69
C VAL A 207 1.36 -21.23 20.60
N ASP A 208 2.07 -22.35 20.48
CA ASP A 208 2.89 -22.62 19.30
C ASP A 208 1.98 -22.92 18.10
N THR A 209 1.86 -21.97 17.16
CA THR A 209 0.99 -22.12 15.98
C THR A 209 1.57 -23.08 14.93
N THR A 210 2.81 -23.54 15.09
CA THR A 210 3.38 -24.60 14.24
C THR A 210 2.87 -25.99 14.65
N ASN A 211 2.34 -26.11 15.88
CA ASN A 211 1.79 -27.35 16.41
C ASN A 211 0.26 -27.34 16.41
N LEU A 212 -0.34 -27.91 15.36
CA LEU A 212 -1.80 -27.96 15.18
C LEU A 212 -2.53 -28.66 16.35
N LEU A 213 -1.91 -29.64 17.01
CA LEU A 213 -2.53 -30.31 18.17
C LEU A 213 -2.61 -29.37 19.37
N GLU A 214 -1.59 -28.54 19.58
CA GLU A 214 -1.57 -27.54 20.64
C GLU A 214 -2.63 -26.47 20.39
N VAL A 215 -2.72 -25.95 19.16
CA VAL A 215 -3.76 -25.01 18.73
C VAL A 215 -5.16 -25.59 18.97
N ALA A 216 -5.42 -26.81 18.50
CA ALA A 216 -6.70 -27.48 18.68
C ALA A 216 -7.07 -27.66 20.16
N SER A 217 -6.09 -27.99 21.01
CA SER A 217 -6.31 -28.17 22.46
C SER A 217 -6.56 -26.85 23.21
N ALA A 218 -6.05 -25.74 22.70
CA ALA A 218 -6.15 -24.42 23.32
C ALA A 218 -7.48 -23.71 22.99
N ILE A 219 -8.11 -24.07 21.86
CA ILE A 219 -9.42 -23.56 21.45
C ILE A 219 -10.50 -24.03 22.44
N GLY A 220 -11.29 -23.08 22.93
CA GLY A 220 -12.42 -23.33 23.82
C GLY A 220 -13.67 -22.54 23.42
N PRO A 221 -14.77 -22.65 24.19
CA PRO A 221 -16.04 -22.00 23.87
C PRO A 221 -15.97 -20.45 23.82
N TRP A 222 -14.98 -19.88 24.52
CA TRP A 222 -14.76 -18.44 24.61
C TRP A 222 -13.78 -17.90 23.55
N THR A 223 -13.09 -18.78 22.83
CA THR A 223 -12.13 -18.38 21.78
C THR A 223 -12.90 -17.82 20.57
N LYS A 224 -12.67 -16.54 20.24
CA LYS A 224 -13.32 -15.85 19.10
C LYS A 224 -12.36 -15.43 17.99
N LEU A 225 -11.06 -15.44 18.27
CA LEU A 225 -10.04 -15.06 17.32
C LEU A 225 -8.79 -15.92 17.50
N VAL A 226 -8.29 -16.49 16.40
CA VAL A 226 -6.97 -17.10 16.33
C VAL A 226 -6.05 -16.13 15.58
N TRP A 227 -4.94 -15.77 16.19
CA TRP A 227 -4.00 -14.77 15.68
C TRP A 227 -2.63 -15.40 15.42
N LEU A 228 -2.25 -15.51 14.14
CA LEU A 228 -1.00 -16.13 13.73
C LEU A 228 -0.22 -15.27 12.72
N GLU A 229 1.07 -15.55 12.59
CA GLU A 229 1.98 -14.93 11.62
C GLU A 229 2.81 -16.05 10.97
N SER A 230 2.99 -16.02 9.65
CA SER A 230 3.77 -17.04 8.93
C SER A 230 4.39 -16.45 7.65
N PRO A 231 5.72 -16.50 7.47
CA PRO A 231 6.71 -16.85 8.49
C PRO A 231 6.69 -15.88 9.67
N THR A 232 6.94 -16.36 10.89
CA THR A 232 6.97 -15.49 12.08
C THR A 232 8.14 -14.49 12.05
N ASN A 233 7.93 -13.31 12.60
CA ASN A 233 9.01 -12.35 12.89
C ASN A 233 9.44 -12.44 14.36
N PRO A 234 10.73 -12.70 14.69
CA PRO A 234 11.87 -12.80 13.78
C PRO A 234 12.29 -14.24 13.42
N ARG A 235 11.75 -15.27 14.08
CA ARG A 235 12.32 -16.64 14.00
C ARG A 235 11.97 -17.40 12.72
N GLN A 236 11.12 -16.85 11.86
CA GLN A 236 10.72 -17.41 10.56
C GLN A 236 10.11 -18.81 10.67
N GLN A 237 9.35 -19.05 11.75
CA GLN A 237 8.63 -20.29 11.93
C GLN A 237 7.44 -20.34 10.95
N ILE A 238 7.14 -21.54 10.45
CA ILE A 238 6.08 -21.74 9.46
C ILE A 238 4.91 -22.42 10.13
N SER A 239 3.77 -21.73 10.14
CA SER A 239 2.48 -22.32 10.51
C SER A 239 1.76 -22.76 9.23
N ASP A 240 1.17 -23.96 9.25
CA ASP A 240 0.26 -24.39 8.18
C ASP A 240 -1.07 -23.65 8.33
N ILE A 241 -1.48 -22.94 7.27
CA ILE A 241 -2.67 -22.09 7.26
C ILE A 241 -3.91 -22.88 6.81
N ARG A 242 -3.74 -24.02 6.11
CA ARG A 242 -4.83 -24.78 5.50
C ARG A 242 -5.47 -25.80 6.43
#